data_AF-R6ECC7-F1
#
_entry.id   AF-R6ECC7-F1
#
_cell.length_a   1.000
_cell.length_b   1.000
_cell.length_c   1.000
_cell.angle_alpha   90.00
_cell.angle_beta   90.00
_cell.angle_gamma   90.00
#
_symmetry.space_group_name_H-M   'P 1'
#
loop_
_entity.id
_entity.type
_entity.pdbx_description
1 polymer ?
#
loop_
_entity_poly.entity_id
_entity_poly.type
_entity_poly.pdbx_seq_one_letter_code
_entity_poly.pdbx_strand_id
1 'polypeptide(L)'
;MNKRSVNISSLVILLSLLSFLFEMCLYYFIPQHLITVAVAAIISLGLAHFFLESSLNYDYCFLHASFMTITSTAFTIIVYLMQPNVWIAYDYSLIALIIVNWFIPFGYCFIRDFCDRGPRFAEYLFFFYGMSILFLIIYAIALVKLLFVTPLLPPYETMDFGAHNFIPFMATGNYIEDALSHHASITKMITYILEMIVLGIPAGFYIRVFLRNHSITPRIFTYLFLPFLLEFIQFLTGIGRADIDDYTFYLIGILVGIAIYYIVYRISYEVHKRDFLEDRTVVKKLWHFQDNY
;
A
#
# COMPACT_ATOMS: atom_id res chain seq x y z
N MET A 1 -28.27 17.60 4.91
CA MET A 1 -28.03 16.13 4.80
C MET A 1 -29.37 15.41 4.69
N ASN A 2 -29.55 14.57 3.67
CA ASN A 2 -30.81 13.88 3.39
C ASN A 2 -30.92 12.62 4.27
N LYS A 3 -32.08 12.33 4.90
CA LYS A 3 -32.24 11.22 5.87
C LYS A 3 -31.77 9.86 5.32
N ARG A 4 -31.93 9.63 4.01
CA ARG A 4 -31.47 8.41 3.33
C ARG A 4 -29.95 8.24 3.33
N SER A 5 -29.18 9.32 3.15
CA SER A 5 -27.70 9.29 3.16
C SER A 5 -27.15 8.99 4.56
N VAL A 6 -27.81 9.50 5.61
CA VAL A 6 -27.44 9.24 7.00
C VAL A 6 -27.67 7.76 7.34
N ASN A 7 -28.80 7.19 6.93
CA ASN A 7 -29.11 5.79 7.20
C ASN A 7 -28.12 4.82 6.53
N ILE A 8 -27.69 5.10 5.30
CA ILE A 8 -26.71 4.26 4.59
C ILE A 8 -25.32 4.38 5.22
N SER A 9 -24.89 5.59 5.58
CA SER A 9 -23.59 5.81 6.24
C SER A 9 -23.51 5.09 7.59
N SER A 10 -24.57 5.17 8.41
CA SER A 10 -24.63 4.47 9.69
C SER A 10 -24.61 2.95 9.52
N LEU A 11 -25.29 2.42 8.50
CA LEU A 11 -25.26 0.99 8.17
C LEU A 11 -23.86 0.53 7.78
N VAL A 12 -23.14 1.31 6.97
CA VAL A 12 -21.77 1.02 6.56
C VAL A 12 -20.85 0.92 7.77
N ILE A 13 -20.93 1.89 8.69
CA ILE A 13 -20.12 1.91 9.91
C ILE A 13 -20.47 0.70 10.80
N LEU A 14 -21.77 0.40 10.97
CA LEU A 14 -22.21 -0.73 11.78
C LEU A 14 -21.69 -2.07 11.25
N LEU A 15 -21.81 -2.31 9.94
CA LEU A 15 -21.34 -3.54 9.31
C LEU A 15 -19.81 -3.64 9.31
N SER A 16 -19.10 -2.51 9.14
CA SER A 16 -17.64 -2.47 9.24
C SER A 16 -17.18 -2.79 10.66
N LEU A 17 -17.83 -2.22 11.68
CA LEU A 17 -17.55 -2.53 13.08
C LEU A 17 -17.79 -4.01 13.38
N LEU A 18 -18.90 -4.57 12.89
CA LEU A 18 -19.21 -6.00 13.07
C LEU A 18 -18.17 -6.89 12.37
N SER A 19 -17.74 -6.53 11.16
CA SER A 19 -16.66 -7.22 10.43
C SER A 19 -15.36 -7.20 11.23
N PHE A 20 -14.97 -6.03 11.75
CA PHE A 20 -13.76 -5.88 12.55
C PHE A 20 -13.81 -6.69 13.86
N LEU A 21 -14.93 -6.64 14.58
CA LEU A 21 -15.11 -7.47 15.79
C LEU A 21 -15.02 -8.96 15.46
N PHE A 22 -15.60 -9.38 14.33
CA PHE A 22 -15.50 -10.75 13.87
C PHE A 22 -14.06 -11.15 13.52
N GLU A 23 -13.31 -10.31 12.83
CA GLU A 23 -11.88 -10.51 12.54
C GLU A 23 -11.05 -10.67 13.82
N MET A 24 -11.27 -9.82 14.83
CA MET A 24 -10.60 -9.94 16.13
C MET A 24 -10.94 -11.25 16.83
N CYS A 25 -12.22 -11.65 16.83
CA CYS A 25 -12.65 -12.93 17.38
C CYS A 25 -11.98 -14.11 16.66
N LEU A 26 -11.96 -14.10 15.33
CA LEU A 26 -11.29 -15.14 14.55
C LEU A 26 -9.80 -15.20 14.84
N TYR A 27 -9.13 -14.04 14.93
CA TYR A 27 -7.71 -13.98 15.26
C TYR A 27 -7.42 -14.56 16.66
N TYR A 28 -8.31 -14.29 17.63
CA TYR A 28 -8.16 -14.81 18.99
C TYR A 28 -8.46 -16.32 19.10
N PHE A 29 -9.51 -16.81 18.44
CA PHE A 29 -9.98 -18.19 18.62
C PHE A 29 -9.36 -19.20 17.65
N ILE A 30 -8.88 -18.78 16.48
CA ILE A 30 -8.31 -19.69 15.47
C ILE A 30 -6.78 -19.63 15.53
N PRO A 31 -6.11 -20.72 15.94
CA PRO A 31 -4.64 -20.75 16.00
C PRO A 31 -3.97 -20.53 14.65
N GLN A 32 -4.63 -20.91 13.55
CA GLN A 32 -4.11 -20.71 12.20
C GLN A 32 -4.55 -19.34 11.65
N HIS A 33 -3.82 -18.29 12.02
CA HIS A 33 -4.19 -16.90 11.68
C HIS A 33 -4.31 -16.61 10.17
N LEU A 34 -3.71 -17.42 9.28
CA LEU A 34 -3.91 -17.29 7.83
C LEU A 34 -5.37 -17.56 7.41
N ILE A 35 -6.11 -18.41 8.14
CA ILE A 35 -7.53 -18.61 7.89
C ILE A 35 -8.29 -17.32 8.19
N THR A 36 -7.94 -16.61 9.25
CA THR A 36 -8.52 -15.30 9.60
C THR A 36 -8.32 -14.30 8.47
N VAL A 37 -7.11 -14.22 7.89
CA VAL A 37 -6.80 -13.36 6.75
C VAL A 37 -7.66 -13.72 5.53
N ALA A 38 -7.79 -15.01 5.22
CA ALA A 38 -8.60 -15.46 4.08
C ALA A 38 -10.09 -15.15 4.26
N VAL A 39 -10.64 -15.36 5.46
CA VAL A 39 -12.04 -15.03 5.77
C VAL A 39 -12.26 -13.51 5.72
N ALA A 40 -11.33 -12.72 6.27
CA ALA A 40 -11.38 -11.25 6.18
C ALA A 40 -11.43 -10.78 4.72
N ALA A 41 -10.62 -11.37 3.83
CA ALA A 41 -10.64 -11.04 2.41
C ALA A 41 -12.01 -11.31 1.75
N ILE A 42 -12.64 -12.44 2.05
CA ILE A 42 -13.95 -12.80 1.50
C ILE A 42 -15.03 -11.83 1.99
N ILE A 43 -15.05 -11.53 3.29
CA ILE A 43 -16.03 -10.62 3.89
C ILE A 43 -15.82 -9.20 3.36
N SER A 44 -14.58 -8.73 3.32
CA SER A 44 -14.20 -7.41 2.79
C SER A 44 -14.63 -7.24 1.33
N LEU A 45 -14.43 -8.27 0.49
CA LEU A 45 -14.90 -8.28 -0.90
C LEU A 45 -16.43 -8.21 -0.97
N GLY A 46 -17.13 -9.04 -0.18
CA GLY A 46 -18.59 -9.08 -0.14
C GLY A 46 -19.21 -7.75 0.31
N LEU A 47 -18.64 -7.12 1.33
CA LEU A 47 -19.06 -5.81 1.82
C LEU A 47 -18.76 -4.69 0.82
N ALA A 48 -17.58 -4.69 0.20
CA ALA A 48 -17.23 -3.74 -0.85
C ALA A 48 -18.21 -3.84 -2.04
N HIS A 49 -18.54 -5.06 -2.48
CA HIS A 49 -19.54 -5.30 -3.51
C HIS A 49 -20.93 -4.79 -3.10
N PHE A 50 -21.39 -5.18 -1.91
CA PHE A 50 -22.69 -4.79 -1.38
C PHE A 50 -22.85 -3.27 -1.28
N PHE A 51 -21.85 -2.56 -0.72
CA PHE A 51 -21.91 -1.11 -0.59
C PHE A 51 -21.88 -0.41 -1.94
N LEU A 52 -21.07 -0.87 -2.88
CA LEU A 52 -20.99 -0.25 -4.20
C LEU A 52 -22.30 -0.41 -4.99
N GLU A 53 -22.88 -1.62 -5.01
CA GLU A 53 -24.11 -1.89 -5.76
C GLU A 53 -25.36 -1.27 -5.11
N SER A 54 -25.42 -1.22 -3.77
CA SER A 54 -26.58 -0.66 -3.06
C SER A 54 -26.64 0.86 -3.10
N SER A 55 -25.49 1.53 -3.13
CA SER A 55 -25.40 2.99 -3.07
C SER A 55 -25.10 3.65 -4.43
N LEU A 56 -24.55 2.89 -5.38
CA LEU A 56 -24.01 3.39 -6.64
C LEU A 56 -22.96 4.51 -6.46
N ASN A 57 -22.27 4.53 -5.33
CA ASN A 57 -21.28 5.56 -4.99
C ASN A 57 -20.07 4.92 -4.28
N TYR A 58 -18.85 5.27 -4.72
CA TYR A 58 -17.61 4.78 -4.13
C TYR A 58 -17.34 5.36 -2.72
N ASP A 59 -17.99 6.45 -2.31
CA ASP A 59 -17.83 7.07 -0.98
C ASP A 59 -18.07 6.08 0.17
N TYR A 60 -19.07 5.21 0.03
CA TYR A 60 -19.39 4.23 1.07
C TYR A 60 -18.37 3.09 1.12
N CYS A 61 -17.79 2.72 -0.03
CA CYS A 61 -16.66 1.80 -0.09
C CYS A 61 -15.41 2.44 0.54
N PHE A 62 -15.20 3.76 0.35
CA PHE A 62 -14.13 4.49 1.02
C PHE A 62 -14.33 4.46 2.54
N LEU A 63 -15.53 4.78 3.03
CA LEU A 63 -15.84 4.75 4.46
C LEU A 63 -15.61 3.36 5.07
N HIS A 64 -16.09 2.30 4.41
CA HIS A 64 -15.85 0.92 4.85
C HIS A 64 -14.36 0.58 4.90
N ALA A 65 -13.66 0.74 3.77
CA ALA A 65 -12.28 0.32 3.64
C ALA A 65 -11.35 1.14 4.54
N SER A 66 -11.58 2.46 4.65
CA SER A 66 -10.80 3.32 5.55
C SER A 66 -11.02 2.94 7.02
N PHE A 67 -12.27 2.72 7.44
CA PHE A 67 -12.58 2.27 8.79
C PHE A 67 -11.85 0.95 9.11
N MET A 68 -12.00 -0.07 8.26
CA MET A 68 -11.38 -1.38 8.45
C MET A 68 -9.84 -1.31 8.47
N THR A 69 -9.25 -0.51 7.59
CA THR A 69 -7.80 -0.36 7.53
C THR A 69 -7.26 0.37 8.77
N ILE A 70 -7.95 1.43 9.23
CA ILE A 70 -7.55 2.17 10.44
C ILE A 70 -7.68 1.30 11.68
N THR A 71 -8.80 0.59 11.86
CA THR A 71 -9.02 -0.25 13.04
C THR A 71 -8.08 -1.45 13.08
N SER A 72 -7.81 -2.11 11.94
CA SER A 72 -6.82 -3.19 11.85
C SER A 72 -5.39 -2.71 12.12
N THR A 73 -5.04 -1.50 11.65
CA THR A 73 -3.75 -0.87 11.95
C THR A 73 -3.62 -0.57 13.45
N ALA A 74 -4.64 0.04 14.06
CA ALA A 74 -4.67 0.32 15.49
C ALA A 74 -4.58 -0.97 16.33
N PHE A 75 -5.33 -2.00 15.96
CA PHE A 75 -5.27 -3.32 16.60
C PHE A 75 -3.87 -3.92 16.52
N THR A 76 -3.25 -3.89 15.34
CA THR A 76 -1.88 -4.41 15.14
C THR A 76 -0.87 -3.68 16.01
N ILE A 77 -0.94 -2.35 16.09
CA ILE A 77 -0.05 -1.54 16.94
C ILE A 77 -0.26 -1.90 18.42
N ILE A 78 -1.51 -2.00 18.89
CA ILE A 78 -1.80 -2.37 20.28
C ILE A 78 -1.24 -3.76 20.60
N VAL A 79 -1.49 -4.76 19.75
CA VAL A 79 -0.98 -6.12 19.95
C VAL A 79 0.55 -6.14 19.97
N TYR A 80 1.19 -5.37 19.10
CA TYR A 80 2.65 -5.24 19.07
C TYR A 80 3.21 -4.61 20.36
N LEU A 81 2.61 -3.51 20.83
CA LEU A 81 3.07 -2.81 22.04
C LEU A 81 2.81 -3.58 23.34
N MET A 82 1.82 -4.49 23.34
CA MET A 82 1.51 -5.33 24.49
C MET A 82 2.41 -6.58 24.60
N GLN A 83 3.35 -6.79 23.69
CA GLN A 83 4.21 -7.98 23.74
C GLN A 83 5.20 -7.91 24.94
N PRO A 84 5.44 -9.05 25.64
CA PRO A 84 4.82 -10.36 25.45
C PRO A 84 3.44 -10.46 26.11
N ASN A 85 2.42 -10.89 25.36
CA ASN A 85 1.06 -11.11 25.87
C ASN A 85 0.68 -12.60 25.74
N VAL A 86 0.13 -13.17 26.82
CA VAL A 86 -0.31 -14.58 26.87
C VAL A 86 -1.54 -14.85 26.00
N TRP A 87 -2.36 -13.83 25.76
CA TRP A 87 -3.67 -13.96 25.12
C TRP A 87 -3.61 -13.79 23.60
N ILE A 88 -2.81 -12.84 23.12
CA ILE A 88 -2.70 -12.49 21.70
C ILE A 88 -1.22 -12.27 21.37
N ALA A 89 -0.66 -13.19 20.59
CA ALA A 89 0.69 -13.06 20.07
C ALA A 89 0.70 -12.21 18.79
N TYR A 90 1.72 -11.36 18.67
CA TYR A 90 1.99 -10.66 17.43
C TYR A 90 2.52 -11.65 16.38
N ASP A 91 1.92 -11.63 15.20
CA ASP A 91 2.30 -12.45 14.05
C ASP A 91 2.16 -11.62 12.75
N TYR A 92 2.89 -12.00 11.70
CA TYR A 92 2.86 -11.33 10.39
C TYR A 92 1.48 -11.34 9.72
N SER A 93 0.59 -12.25 10.15
CA SER A 93 -0.82 -12.26 9.76
C SER A 93 -1.58 -10.97 10.13
N LEU A 94 -1.18 -10.24 11.17
CA LEU A 94 -1.75 -8.92 11.50
C LEU A 94 -1.44 -7.87 10.43
N ILE A 95 -0.20 -7.88 9.91
CA ILE A 95 0.17 -7.03 8.77
C ILE A 95 -0.64 -7.46 7.54
N ALA A 96 -0.80 -8.76 7.31
CA ALA A 96 -1.61 -9.27 6.21
C ALA A 96 -3.09 -8.83 6.32
N LEU A 97 -3.66 -8.74 7.52
CA LEU A 97 -5.00 -8.21 7.74
C LEU A 97 -5.13 -6.73 7.32
N ILE A 98 -4.15 -5.89 7.68
CA ILE A 98 -4.12 -4.48 7.23
C ILE A 98 -4.10 -4.42 5.70
N ILE A 99 -3.21 -5.20 5.07
CA ILE A 99 -3.08 -5.25 3.62
C ILE A 99 -4.37 -5.70 2.96
N VAL A 100 -5.00 -6.77 3.47
CA VAL A 100 -6.25 -7.30 2.91
C VAL A 100 -7.40 -6.31 3.03
N ASN A 101 -7.57 -5.69 4.20
CA ASN A 101 -8.63 -4.72 4.46
C ASN A 101 -8.50 -3.44 3.62
N TRP A 102 -7.30 -3.12 3.17
CA TRP A 102 -7.07 -2.05 2.20
C TRP A 102 -7.18 -2.54 0.74
N PHE A 103 -6.42 -3.58 0.39
CA PHE A 103 -6.20 -4.03 -0.98
C PHE A 103 -7.44 -4.65 -1.61
N ILE A 104 -8.23 -5.42 -0.85
CA ILE A 104 -9.41 -6.09 -1.41
C ILE A 104 -10.48 -5.07 -1.83
N PRO A 105 -10.93 -4.14 -0.97
CA PRO A 105 -11.88 -3.11 -1.40
C PRO A 105 -11.31 -2.19 -2.47
N PHE A 106 -10.03 -1.79 -2.35
CA PHE A 106 -9.36 -0.95 -3.34
C PHE A 106 -9.30 -1.63 -4.71
N GLY A 107 -8.78 -2.85 -4.77
CA GLY A 107 -8.68 -3.65 -5.98
C GLY A 107 -10.04 -3.98 -6.59
N TYR A 108 -11.03 -4.34 -5.76
CA TYR A 108 -12.39 -4.55 -6.25
C TYR A 108 -12.98 -3.29 -6.90
N CYS A 109 -12.91 -2.14 -6.23
CA CYS A 109 -13.41 -0.88 -6.76
C CYS A 109 -12.62 -0.43 -8.00
N PHE A 110 -11.31 -0.65 -8.00
CA PHE A 110 -10.43 -0.35 -9.12
C PHE A 110 -10.78 -1.19 -10.35
N ILE A 111 -10.88 -2.51 -10.21
CA ILE A 111 -11.30 -3.42 -11.28
C ILE A 111 -12.72 -3.08 -11.73
N ARG A 112 -13.63 -2.78 -10.79
CA ARG A 112 -15.01 -2.44 -11.11
C ARG A 112 -15.10 -1.19 -11.95
N ASP A 113 -14.32 -0.15 -11.64
CA ASP A 113 -14.21 1.02 -12.52
C ASP A 113 -13.73 0.56 -13.91
N PHE A 114 -12.63 -0.18 -14.01
CA PHE A 114 -12.12 -0.69 -15.29
C PHE A 114 -13.05 -1.64 -16.05
N CYS A 115 -14.05 -2.24 -15.41
CA CYS A 115 -15.02 -3.09 -16.10
C CYS A 115 -16.29 -2.33 -16.53
N ASP A 116 -16.54 -1.15 -15.95
CA ASP A 116 -17.75 -0.39 -16.24
C ASP A 116 -17.59 0.44 -17.52
N ARG A 117 -18.60 0.39 -18.38
CA ARG A 117 -18.64 1.13 -19.66
C ARG A 117 -19.37 2.47 -19.55
N GLY A 118 -20.09 2.72 -18.45
CA GLY A 118 -20.85 3.97 -18.23
C GLY A 118 -20.45 4.70 -16.94
N PRO A 119 -20.96 5.93 -16.72
CA PRO A 119 -20.84 6.65 -15.45
C PRO A 119 -21.96 6.20 -14.49
N ARG A 120 -22.06 4.88 -14.23
CA ARG A 120 -23.09 4.33 -13.33
C ARG A 120 -22.78 4.66 -11.86
N PHE A 121 -21.50 4.65 -11.52
CA PHE A 121 -21.00 4.90 -10.17
C PHE A 121 -20.38 6.30 -10.08
N ALA A 122 -20.66 7.01 -8.99
CA ALA A 122 -20.12 8.35 -8.72
C ALA A 122 -18.91 8.31 -7.75
N GLU A 123 -18.10 9.37 -7.78
CA GLU A 123 -17.01 9.66 -6.81
C GLU A 123 -15.82 8.68 -6.80
N TYR A 124 -15.50 8.05 -7.93
CA TYR A 124 -14.34 7.15 -8.03
C TYR A 124 -13.01 7.85 -7.68
N LEU A 125 -12.78 9.07 -8.17
CA LEU A 125 -11.52 9.77 -7.92
C LEU A 125 -11.35 10.12 -6.45
N PHE A 126 -12.43 10.55 -5.78
CA PHE A 126 -12.41 10.79 -4.34
C PHE A 126 -12.01 9.52 -3.57
N PHE A 127 -12.64 8.38 -3.89
CA PHE A 127 -12.27 7.08 -3.34
C PHE A 127 -10.81 6.72 -3.63
N PHE A 128 -10.37 6.83 -4.88
CA PHE A 128 -9.03 6.42 -5.30
C PHE A 128 -7.96 7.24 -4.58
N TYR A 129 -8.07 8.58 -4.58
CA TYR A 129 -7.11 9.46 -3.90
C TYR A 129 -7.18 9.29 -2.38
N GLY A 130 -8.37 9.16 -1.80
CA GLY A 130 -8.55 8.92 -0.36
C GLY A 130 -7.86 7.63 0.09
N MET A 131 -8.11 6.52 -0.60
CA MET A 131 -7.49 5.23 -0.30
C MET A 131 -5.98 5.22 -0.55
N SER A 132 -5.51 5.98 -1.54
CA SER A 132 -4.09 6.14 -1.84
C SER A 132 -3.35 6.91 -0.75
N ILE A 133 -3.94 8.01 -0.26
CA ILE A 133 -3.37 8.78 0.86
C ILE A 133 -3.34 7.92 2.12
N LEU A 134 -4.42 7.19 2.42
CA LEU A 134 -4.47 6.29 3.57
C LEU A 134 -3.37 5.22 3.49
N PHE A 135 -3.19 4.60 2.33
CA PHE A 135 -2.11 3.65 2.10
C PHE A 135 -0.74 4.29 2.33
N LEU A 136 -0.49 5.49 1.79
CA LEU A 136 0.79 6.18 1.95
C LEU A 136 1.10 6.51 3.41
N ILE A 137 0.10 6.84 4.22
CA ILE A 137 0.27 7.06 5.67
C ILE A 137 0.71 5.76 6.35
N ILE A 138 0.03 4.64 6.08
CA ILE A 138 0.36 3.33 6.67
C ILE A 138 1.72 2.84 6.19
N TYR A 139 2.00 3.02 4.91
CA TYR A 139 3.28 2.73 4.29
C TYR A 139 4.41 3.55 4.93
N ALA A 140 4.20 4.84 5.22
CA ALA A 140 5.19 5.66 5.91
C ALA A 140 5.45 5.15 7.34
N ILE A 141 4.41 4.75 8.08
CA ILE A 141 4.56 4.12 9.41
C ILE A 141 5.37 2.82 9.30
N ALA A 142 5.08 2.00 8.30
CA ALA A 142 5.81 0.75 8.04
C ALA A 142 7.28 1.02 7.69
N LEU A 143 7.57 1.99 6.82
CA LEU A 143 8.94 2.40 6.49
C LEU A 143 9.71 2.86 7.72
N VAL A 144 9.11 3.70 8.57
CA VAL A 144 9.76 4.17 9.80
C VAL A 144 10.10 2.98 10.70
N LYS A 145 9.15 2.05 10.89
CA LYS A 145 9.38 0.85 11.68
C LYS A 145 10.50 -0.01 11.09
N LEU A 146 10.51 -0.24 9.78
CA LEU A 146 11.47 -1.11 9.10
C LEU A 146 12.90 -0.53 9.09
N LEU A 147 13.03 0.76 8.80
CA LEU A 147 14.32 1.40 8.59
C LEU A 147 14.97 1.88 9.90
N PHE A 148 14.18 2.21 10.92
CA PHE A 148 14.69 2.85 12.15
C PHE A 148 14.48 2.03 13.43
N VAL A 149 13.54 1.08 13.48
CA VAL A 149 13.20 0.36 14.73
C VAL A 149 13.58 -1.11 14.66
N THR A 150 13.01 -1.86 13.73
CA THR A 150 13.28 -3.29 13.59
C THR A 150 13.05 -3.70 12.13
N PRO A 151 14.12 -4.13 11.42
CA PRO A 151 13.96 -4.62 10.06
C PRO A 151 13.14 -5.93 10.06
N LEU A 152 12.40 -6.19 8.98
CA LEU A 152 11.58 -7.41 8.85
C LEU A 152 12.46 -8.65 8.77
N LEU A 153 13.53 -8.56 7.97
CA LEU A 153 14.62 -9.52 7.92
C LEU A 153 15.92 -8.83 8.35
N PRO A 154 16.74 -9.48 9.20
CA PRO A 154 18.07 -8.97 9.49
C PRO A 154 18.85 -8.92 8.17
N PRO A 155 19.57 -7.82 7.88
CA PRO A 155 20.36 -7.75 6.65
C PRO A 155 21.39 -8.89 6.60
N TYR A 156 21.72 -9.31 5.39
CA TYR A 156 22.56 -10.48 5.17
C TYR A 156 24.01 -10.28 5.64
N GLU A 157 24.43 -9.03 5.83
CA GLU A 157 25.59 -8.67 6.66
C GLU A 157 25.16 -8.06 8.00
N THR A 158 25.85 -8.41 9.08
CA THR A 158 25.70 -7.78 10.39
C THR A 158 26.52 -6.49 10.44
N MET A 159 26.17 -5.48 9.66
CA MET A 159 26.62 -4.13 9.98
C MET A 159 25.95 -3.69 11.29
N ASP A 160 26.69 -3.19 12.27
CA ASP A 160 26.06 -2.69 13.48
C ASP A 160 25.13 -1.49 13.16
N PHE A 161 24.09 -1.29 13.97
CA PHE A 161 23.28 -0.07 13.89
C PHE A 161 24.19 1.16 14.03
N GLY A 162 24.07 2.13 13.12
CA GLY A 162 24.96 3.30 13.03
C GLY A 162 26.20 3.09 12.14
N ALA A 163 26.32 1.96 11.44
CA ALA A 163 27.31 1.78 10.39
C ALA A 163 26.95 2.57 9.11
N HIS A 164 27.99 2.97 8.38
CA HIS A 164 27.86 3.77 7.16
C HIS A 164 28.66 3.12 6.03
N ASN A 165 28.00 2.76 4.93
CA ASN A 165 28.63 2.27 3.72
C ASN A 165 28.23 3.13 2.52
N PHE A 166 29.20 3.80 1.91
CA PHE A 166 29.00 4.64 0.73
C PHE A 166 29.67 4.08 -0.52
N ILE A 167 30.26 2.89 -0.45
CA ILE A 167 30.85 2.21 -1.60
C ILE A 167 29.75 1.33 -2.21
N PRO A 168 29.27 1.65 -3.43
CA PRO A 168 28.22 0.89 -4.07
C PRO A 168 28.60 -0.57 -4.27
N PHE A 169 27.68 -1.45 -3.90
CA PHE A 169 27.76 -2.91 -3.95
C PHE A 169 28.87 -3.52 -3.10
N MET A 170 29.42 -2.79 -2.13
CA MET A 170 30.46 -3.33 -1.25
C MET A 170 29.92 -4.43 -0.34
N ALA A 171 28.81 -4.18 0.36
CA ALA A 171 28.14 -5.15 1.21
C ALA A 171 27.66 -6.36 0.39
N THR A 172 27.02 -6.08 -0.75
CA THR A 172 26.56 -7.11 -1.67
C THR A 172 27.72 -7.97 -2.19
N GLY A 173 28.83 -7.35 -2.58
CA GLY A 173 30.01 -8.03 -3.13
C GLY A 173 30.75 -8.89 -2.11
N ASN A 174 30.98 -8.35 -0.90
CA ASN A 174 31.58 -9.08 0.21
C ASN A 174 30.78 -10.33 0.57
N TYR A 175 29.45 -10.21 0.63
CA TYR A 175 28.58 -11.35 0.92
C TYR A 175 28.63 -12.42 -0.18
N ILE A 176 28.73 -12.02 -1.45
CA ILE A 176 28.89 -12.97 -2.56
C ILE A 176 30.24 -13.70 -2.44
N GLU A 177 31.32 -12.99 -2.14
CA GLU A 177 32.64 -13.59 -1.94
C GLU A 177 32.66 -14.57 -0.76
N ASP A 178 32.04 -14.20 0.36
CA ASP A 178 31.90 -15.06 1.53
C ASP A 178 31.03 -16.29 1.23
N ALA A 179 29.91 -16.11 0.54
CA ALA A 179 29.03 -17.21 0.14
C ALA A 179 29.71 -18.19 -0.82
N LEU A 180 30.55 -17.70 -1.74
CA LEU A 180 31.34 -18.55 -2.63
C LEU A 180 32.46 -19.28 -1.88
N SER A 181 33.13 -18.62 -0.95
CA SER A 181 34.26 -19.16 -0.19
C SER A 181 33.83 -20.19 0.86
N HIS A 182 32.68 -19.98 1.50
CA HIS A 182 32.18 -20.80 2.60
C HIS A 182 30.93 -21.63 2.23
N HIS A 183 30.54 -21.67 0.95
CA HIS A 183 29.32 -22.32 0.46
C HIS A 183 28.04 -21.88 1.21
N ALA A 184 27.98 -20.60 1.61
CA ALA A 184 26.82 -20.05 2.29
C ALA A 184 25.63 -19.85 1.32
N SER A 185 24.42 -19.87 1.87
CA SER A 185 23.21 -19.71 1.08
C SER A 185 22.97 -18.25 0.70
N ILE A 186 22.89 -17.96 -0.60
CA ILE A 186 22.62 -16.63 -1.17
C ILE A 186 21.16 -16.19 -0.96
N THR A 187 20.28 -17.11 -0.49
CA THR A 187 18.84 -16.86 -0.34
C THR A 187 18.55 -15.63 0.53
N LYS A 188 19.30 -15.42 1.63
CA LYS A 188 19.09 -14.27 2.53
C LYS A 188 19.34 -12.93 1.83
N MET A 189 20.39 -12.87 1.02
CA MET A 189 20.72 -11.70 0.22
C MET A 189 19.61 -11.41 -0.80
N ILE A 190 19.18 -12.43 -1.56
CA ILE A 190 18.10 -12.29 -2.55
C ILE A 190 16.80 -11.80 -1.88
N THR A 191 16.42 -12.39 -0.73
CA THR A 191 15.20 -11.98 -0.02
C THR A 191 15.27 -10.53 0.44
N TYR A 192 16.42 -10.08 0.93
CA TYR A 192 16.61 -8.70 1.39
C TYR A 192 16.57 -7.70 0.22
N ILE A 193 17.28 -7.99 -0.87
CA ILE A 193 17.27 -7.15 -2.07
C ILE A 193 15.84 -7.02 -2.62
N LEU A 194 15.11 -8.13 -2.69
CA LEU A 194 13.71 -8.12 -3.12
C LEU A 194 12.82 -7.30 -2.18
N GLU A 195 13.03 -7.38 -0.87
CA GLU A 195 12.30 -6.57 0.10
C GLU A 195 12.52 -5.07 -0.15
N MET A 196 13.77 -4.62 -0.30
CA MET A 196 14.09 -3.22 -0.57
C MET A 196 13.50 -2.72 -1.90
N ILE A 197 13.56 -3.55 -2.95
CA ILE A 197 12.90 -3.25 -4.23
C ILE A 197 11.38 -3.12 -4.03
N VAL A 198 10.74 -4.06 -3.33
CA VAL A 198 9.29 -4.04 -3.08
C VAL A 198 8.88 -2.80 -2.28
N LEU A 199 9.69 -2.37 -1.31
CA LEU A 199 9.46 -1.15 -0.55
C LEU A 199 9.49 0.10 -1.44
N GLY A 200 10.31 0.15 -2.50
CA GLY A 200 10.37 1.29 -3.43
C GLY A 200 9.17 1.39 -4.40
N ILE A 201 8.43 0.30 -4.63
CA ILE A 201 7.33 0.24 -5.62
C ILE A 201 6.21 1.26 -5.33
N PRO A 202 5.63 1.32 -4.11
CA PRO A 202 4.67 2.35 -3.73
C PRO A 202 5.10 3.77 -4.08
N ALA A 203 6.34 4.14 -3.72
CA ALA A 203 6.85 5.48 -3.97
C ALA A 203 6.86 5.80 -5.46
N GLY A 204 7.40 4.90 -6.30
CA GLY A 204 7.43 5.09 -7.75
C GLY A 204 6.05 5.28 -8.37
N PHE A 205 5.10 4.43 -8.01
CA PHE A 205 3.72 4.50 -8.50
C PHE A 205 3.04 5.81 -8.08
N TYR A 206 3.06 6.14 -6.80
CA TYR A 206 2.31 7.29 -6.27
C TYR A 206 2.94 8.64 -6.59
N ILE A 207 4.28 8.76 -6.64
CA ILE A 207 4.92 9.99 -7.14
C ILE A 207 4.43 10.27 -8.56
N ARG A 208 4.29 9.23 -9.40
CA ARG A 208 3.78 9.42 -10.77
C ARG A 208 2.31 9.83 -10.81
N VAL A 209 1.47 9.27 -9.94
CA VAL A 209 0.05 9.64 -9.78
C VAL A 209 -0.11 11.11 -9.36
N PHE A 210 0.56 11.53 -8.29
CA PHE A 210 0.38 12.88 -7.72
C PHE A 210 1.09 13.97 -8.53
N LEU A 211 2.26 13.67 -9.10
CA LEU A 211 2.99 14.61 -9.95
C LEU A 211 2.67 14.44 -11.44
N ARG A 212 1.52 13.84 -11.80
CA ARG A 212 1.20 13.54 -13.20
C ARG A 212 1.20 14.77 -14.12
N ASN A 213 0.70 15.90 -13.60
CA ASN A 213 0.54 17.18 -14.30
C ASN A 213 1.80 18.05 -14.23
N HIS A 214 2.84 17.62 -13.51
CA HIS A 214 4.08 18.37 -13.38
C HIS A 214 5.07 18.00 -14.50
N SER A 215 6.01 18.92 -14.77
CA SER A 215 7.11 18.67 -15.71
C SER A 215 7.99 17.51 -15.25
N ILE A 216 8.92 17.07 -16.11
CA ILE A 216 9.76 15.91 -15.81
C ILE A 216 10.77 16.18 -14.67
N THR A 217 11.23 17.42 -14.54
CA THR A 217 12.22 17.84 -13.55
C THR A 217 11.80 17.60 -12.09
N PRO A 218 10.65 18.10 -11.60
CA PRO A 218 10.24 17.84 -10.22
C PRO A 218 10.03 16.35 -9.96
N ARG A 219 9.59 15.58 -10.97
CA ARG A 219 9.45 14.12 -10.84
C ARG A 219 10.78 13.42 -10.61
N ILE A 220 11.77 13.66 -11.47
CA ILE A 220 13.13 13.11 -11.32
C ILE A 220 13.72 13.53 -9.98
N PHE A 221 13.57 14.79 -9.60
CA PHE A 221 14.02 15.27 -8.31
C PHE A 221 13.39 14.49 -7.16
N THR A 222 12.06 14.30 -7.14
CA THR A 222 11.39 13.53 -6.08
C THR A 222 11.80 12.06 -6.06
N TYR A 223 11.99 11.43 -7.22
CA TYR A 223 12.44 10.02 -7.30
C TYR A 223 13.82 9.82 -6.68
N LEU A 224 14.75 10.75 -6.86
CA LEU A 224 16.10 10.68 -6.30
C LEU A 224 16.13 11.16 -4.84
N PHE A 225 15.39 12.22 -4.54
CA PHE A 225 15.43 12.88 -3.24
C PHE A 225 14.78 12.04 -2.13
N LEU A 226 13.73 11.28 -2.42
CA LEU A 226 13.05 10.47 -1.41
C LEU A 226 13.96 9.40 -0.78
N PRO A 227 14.58 8.47 -1.55
CA PRO A 227 15.50 7.50 -0.96
C PRO A 227 16.75 8.17 -0.38
N PHE A 228 17.23 9.26 -1.00
CA PHE A 228 18.36 10.02 -0.45
C PHE A 228 18.04 10.57 0.94
N LEU A 229 16.84 11.10 1.13
CA LEU A 229 16.39 11.62 2.42
C LEU A 229 16.31 10.51 3.48
N LEU A 230 15.87 9.31 3.11
CA LEU A 230 15.82 8.18 4.04
C LEU A 230 17.23 7.81 4.54
N GLU A 231 18.17 7.60 3.62
CA GLU A 231 19.57 7.32 3.96
C GLU A 231 20.22 8.46 4.74
N PHE A 232 19.95 9.71 4.35
CA PHE A 232 20.51 10.88 5.01
C PHE A 232 20.01 11.02 6.45
N ILE A 233 18.75 10.68 6.71
CA ILE A 233 18.22 10.65 8.09
C ILE A 233 18.86 9.51 8.88
N GLN A 234 19.04 8.32 8.30
CA GLN A 234 19.73 7.21 8.96
C GLN A 234 21.19 7.57 9.28
N PHE A 235 21.89 8.25 8.37
CA PHE A 235 23.23 8.79 8.57
C PHE A 235 23.29 9.82 9.72
N LEU A 236 22.37 10.79 9.74
CA LEU A 236 22.38 11.84 10.76
C LEU A 236 22.00 11.33 12.16
N THR A 237 21.03 10.42 12.22
CA THR A 237 20.50 9.92 13.50
C THR A 237 21.35 8.80 14.09
N GLY A 238 22.12 8.08 13.25
CA GLY A 238 22.75 6.82 13.62
C GLY A 238 21.73 5.71 13.94
N ILE A 239 20.44 5.96 13.69
CA ILE A 239 19.34 5.03 13.89
C ILE A 239 19.07 4.38 12.55
N GLY A 240 19.48 3.11 12.42
CA GLY A 240 19.44 2.36 11.16
C GLY A 240 20.85 2.06 10.64
N ARG A 241 20.95 1.77 9.35
CA ARG A 241 22.21 1.58 8.63
C ARG A 241 22.11 2.45 7.40
N ALA A 242 23.06 3.38 7.23
CA ALA A 242 23.09 4.14 6.00
C ALA A 242 23.93 3.34 5.00
N ASP A 243 23.28 2.74 4.01
CA ASP A 243 23.93 1.92 3.00
C ASP A 243 23.48 2.37 1.60
N ILE A 244 24.45 2.74 0.77
CA ILE A 244 24.18 3.15 -0.60
C ILE A 244 23.59 2.01 -1.44
N ASP A 245 23.74 0.75 -1.02
CA ASP A 245 23.08 -0.40 -1.62
C ASP A 245 21.56 -0.32 -1.44
N ASP A 246 21.08 0.05 -0.26
CA ASP A 246 19.65 0.20 0.05
C ASP A 246 19.02 1.32 -0.79
N TYR A 247 19.70 2.46 -0.91
CA TYR A 247 19.33 3.54 -1.84
C TYR A 247 19.16 3.02 -3.28
N THR A 248 20.12 2.20 -3.73
CA THR A 248 20.15 1.68 -5.10
C THR A 248 19.01 0.68 -5.34
N PHE A 249 18.77 -0.25 -4.42
CA PHE A 249 17.65 -1.20 -4.52
C PHE A 249 16.30 -0.50 -4.44
N TYR A 250 16.17 0.51 -3.58
CA TYR A 250 14.96 1.31 -3.49
C TYR A 250 14.67 2.09 -4.79
N LEU A 251 15.70 2.64 -5.45
CA LEU A 251 15.56 3.26 -6.78
C LEU A 251 15.07 2.26 -7.84
N ILE A 252 15.55 1.02 -7.83
CA ILE A 252 15.04 -0.04 -8.72
C ILE A 252 13.54 -0.27 -8.44
N GLY A 253 13.15 -0.32 -7.17
CA GLY A 253 11.75 -0.36 -6.75
C GLY A 253 10.90 0.78 -7.31
N ILE A 254 11.42 2.01 -7.25
CA ILE A 254 10.78 3.19 -7.84
C ILE A 254 10.55 3.00 -9.35
N LEU A 255 11.55 2.51 -10.09
CA LEU A 255 11.42 2.26 -11.52
C LEU A 255 10.33 1.23 -11.83
N VAL A 256 10.25 0.15 -11.03
CA VAL A 256 9.18 -0.85 -11.14
C VAL A 256 7.81 -0.21 -10.87
N GLY A 257 7.68 0.63 -9.85
CA GLY A 257 6.45 1.37 -9.55
C GLY A 257 6.01 2.29 -10.69
N ILE A 258 6.95 2.99 -11.32
CA ILE A 258 6.70 3.81 -12.52
C ILE A 258 6.22 2.93 -13.68
N ALA A 259 6.85 1.78 -13.90
CA ALA A 259 6.43 0.84 -14.94
C ALA A 259 5.00 0.34 -14.72
N ILE A 260 4.64 -0.02 -13.48
CA ILE A 260 3.28 -0.41 -13.10
C ILE A 260 2.28 0.70 -13.42
N TYR A 261 2.59 1.97 -13.08
CA TYR A 261 1.75 3.11 -13.44
C TYR A 261 1.49 3.18 -14.95
N TYR A 262 2.54 3.05 -15.77
CA TYR A 262 2.39 3.12 -17.23
C TYR A 262 1.61 1.94 -17.80
N ILE A 263 1.75 0.74 -17.23
CA ILE A 263 0.95 -0.43 -17.60
C ILE A 263 -0.52 -0.16 -17.31
N VAL A 264 -0.84 0.31 -16.09
CA VAL A 264 -2.21 0.65 -15.68
C VAL A 264 -2.81 1.74 -16.56
N TYR A 265 -2.06 2.82 -16.80
CA TYR A 265 -2.44 3.90 -17.70
C TYR A 265 -2.74 3.39 -19.11
N ARG A 266 -1.84 2.55 -19.66
CA ARG A 266 -1.99 2.01 -21.01
C ARG A 266 -3.22 1.11 -21.14
N ILE A 267 -3.45 0.23 -20.17
CA ILE A 267 -4.66 -0.62 -20.13
C ILE A 267 -5.91 0.27 -20.09
N SER A 268 -5.91 1.32 -19.25
CA SER A 268 -7.04 2.24 -19.15
C SER A 268 -7.32 2.94 -20.49
N TYR A 269 -6.27 3.47 -21.12
CA TYR A 269 -6.36 4.19 -22.39
C TYR A 269 -6.77 3.29 -23.55
N GLU A 270 -6.25 2.07 -23.63
CA GLU A 270 -6.59 1.14 -24.71
C GLU A 270 -8.05 0.67 -24.63
N VAL A 271 -8.55 0.36 -23.43
CA VAL A 271 -9.90 -0.18 -23.20
C VAL A 271 -10.97 0.92 -23.16
N HIS A 272 -10.68 2.07 -22.55
CA HIS A 272 -11.68 3.11 -22.26
C HIS A 272 -11.44 4.44 -22.98
N LYS A 273 -10.31 4.59 -23.69
CA LYS A 273 -9.92 5.84 -24.37
C LYS A 273 -9.85 7.05 -23.43
N ARG A 274 -9.52 6.82 -22.16
CA ARG A 274 -9.34 7.84 -21.13
C ARG A 274 -8.25 7.45 -20.13
N ASP A 275 -7.76 8.42 -19.37
CA ASP A 275 -6.94 8.15 -18.20
C ASP A 275 -7.83 7.63 -17.04
N PHE A 276 -7.34 6.66 -16.26
CA PHE A 276 -8.05 6.14 -15.09
C PHE A 276 -8.21 7.21 -14.00
N LEU A 277 -7.37 8.25 -14.05
CA LEU A 277 -7.41 9.41 -13.16
C LEU A 277 -8.27 10.58 -13.69
N GLU A 278 -9.05 10.37 -14.76
CA GLU A 278 -10.03 11.35 -15.26
C GLU A 278 -11.45 10.99 -14.81
N ASP A 279 -12.23 12.01 -14.44
CA ASP A 279 -13.60 11.84 -13.99
C ASP A 279 -14.54 11.51 -15.16
N ARG A 280 -15.27 10.40 -15.05
CA ARG A 280 -16.27 9.97 -16.02
C ARG A 280 -17.47 10.93 -16.10
N THR A 281 -17.81 11.61 -15.01
CA THR A 281 -18.99 12.48 -14.95
C THR A 281 -18.79 13.77 -15.76
N VAL A 282 -17.54 14.24 -15.86
CA VAL A 282 -17.16 15.44 -16.62
C VAL A 282 -17.23 15.20 -18.12
N VAL A 283 -16.80 14.03 -18.60
CA VAL A 283 -16.84 13.67 -20.03
C VAL A 283 -18.28 13.71 -20.55
N LYS A 284 -19.26 13.21 -19.80
CA LYS A 284 -20.68 13.20 -20.21
C LYS A 284 -21.28 14.60 -20.39
N LYS A 285 -20.82 15.60 -19.62
CA LYS A 285 -21.28 16.99 -19.80
C LYS A 285 -20.84 17.57 -21.13
N LEU A 286 -19.62 17.29 -21.59
CA LEU A 286 -19.10 17.78 -22.87
C LEU A 286 -19.88 17.24 -24.08
N TRP A 287 -20.22 15.95 -24.07
CA TRP A 287 -21.01 15.35 -25.17
C TRP A 287 -22.45 15.90 -25.25
N HIS A 288 -23.10 16.18 -24.12
CA HIS A 288 -24.45 16.78 -24.13
C HIS A 288 -24.51 18.24 -24.60
N PHE A 289 -23.37 18.96 -24.67
CA PHE A 289 -23.33 20.31 -25.25
C PHE A 289 -23.05 20.31 -26.76
N GLN A 290 -22.64 19.19 -27.34
CA GLN A 290 -22.41 19.08 -28.79
C GLN A 290 -23.66 18.64 -29.58
N ASP A 291 -24.70 18.12 -28.92
CA ASP A 291 -25.95 17.68 -29.57
C ASP A 291 -27.02 18.79 -29.67
N ASN A 292 -26.66 20.06 -29.43
CA ASN A 292 -27.60 21.20 -29.42
C ASN A 292 -27.24 22.35 -30.38
N TYR A 293 -26.56 22.05 -31.49
CA TYR A 293 -26.35 23.00 -32.59
C TYR A 293 -26.65 22.38 -33.95
#